data_AF-A0AAU2PQU1-F1
#
_entry.id   AF-A0AAU2PQU1-F1
#
_cell.length_a   1.000
_cell.length_b   1.000
_cell.length_c   1.000
_cell.angle_alpha   90.00
_cell.angle_beta   90.00
_cell.angle_gamma   90.00
#
_symmetry.space_group_name_H-M   'P 1'
#
loop_
_entity.id
_entity.type
_entity.pdbx_description
1 polymer ?
#
loop_
_entity_poly.entity_id
_entity_poly.type
_entity_poly.pdbx_seq_one_letter_code
_entity_poly.pdbx_strand_id
1 'polypeptide(L)'
;MANERVGAGIASPGTPDAWRIAELEREVQELRRTNKALRKYVDGELEPDPGIAAPGRAAAGIGVTNGVTNSVTNGVVHTGRNHATAAPGRAEDARRATERPPQPPAPRPTVAFRALGPIEAAVGGRLVGLGAPKQRALLALLVSKVGRPVAFDVIVEELWTGPPPPAAASSLHAYVANLRRVLEPGRAPRTQPTVLRTCGRGYLLDSRAVEVDVHRFSERAVAGWQALDRGDPHSAVHEFEGALALWRGPAYAEVADTAYVRPDVARLEELRLSVVEGRCAALLAAGAHEIAVAELEAFVQDHPLREYGCELLGLALYRAGRQVDALAVLRTNQRRLAQELGIDPRPALQLLEEQILNHAPSLDWRPHPRAATKPARRPATVPDRRGLHWSARRQPPPHGLLPRGDFLRAPLPAEL
;
A
#
# COMPACT_ATOMS: atom_id res chain seq x y z
N MET A 1 3.53 12.19 57.66
CA MET A 1 2.68 13.10 56.87
C MET A 1 3.57 13.97 56.00
N ALA A 2 3.35 13.97 54.68
CA ALA A 2 3.87 14.85 53.61
C ALA A 2 4.24 13.98 52.37
N ASN A 3 3.26 13.51 51.60
CA ASN A 3 2.68 14.15 50.39
C ASN A 3 3.59 14.05 49.15
N GLU A 4 3.65 12.84 48.56
CA GLU A 4 4.11 12.61 47.19
C GLU A 4 3.06 13.13 46.19
N ARG A 5 3.40 14.22 45.50
CA ARG A 5 2.66 14.65 44.31
C ARG A 5 3.20 13.91 43.10
N VAL A 6 2.38 12.98 42.61
CA VAL A 6 2.43 12.38 41.28
C VAL A 6 2.37 13.50 40.23
N GLY A 7 3.49 13.75 39.57
CA GLY A 7 3.56 14.58 38.37
C GLY A 7 3.16 13.74 37.16
N ALA A 8 1.89 13.83 36.78
CA ALA A 8 1.39 13.35 35.49
C ALA A 8 2.12 14.08 34.35
N GLY A 9 3.15 13.43 33.80
CA GLY A 9 3.81 13.83 32.57
C GLY A 9 2.89 13.55 31.39
N ILE A 10 2.26 14.60 30.90
CA ILE A 10 1.40 14.66 29.73
C ILE A 10 2.07 13.94 28.55
N ALA A 11 1.39 12.92 28.02
CA ALA A 11 1.75 12.21 26.81
C ALA A 11 1.96 13.23 25.67
N SER A 12 3.19 13.32 25.15
CA SER A 12 3.46 14.04 23.90
C SER A 12 2.70 13.37 22.74
N PRO A 13 2.14 14.16 21.81
CA PRO A 13 1.35 13.63 20.70
C PRO A 13 2.19 12.68 19.84
N GLY A 14 1.59 11.53 19.51
CA GLY A 14 2.21 10.39 18.85
C GLY A 14 2.96 10.74 17.56
N THR A 15 4.09 10.05 17.35
CA THR A 15 4.97 10.22 16.19
C THR A 15 4.25 9.86 14.88
N PRO A 16 4.45 10.63 13.78
CA PRO A 16 3.68 10.49 12.53
C PRO A 16 3.69 9.13 11.81
N ASP A 17 4.66 8.26 12.08
CA ASP A 17 4.89 7.08 11.21
C ASP A 17 4.37 5.77 11.82
N ALA A 18 4.27 5.74 13.15
CA ALA A 18 3.75 4.62 13.94
C ALA A 18 2.28 4.32 13.64
N TRP A 19 1.48 5.38 13.48
CA TRP A 19 0.08 5.27 13.10
C TRP A 19 -0.06 4.99 11.61
N ARG A 20 0.83 5.51 10.76
CA ARG A 20 0.73 5.38 9.30
C ARG A 20 0.82 3.93 8.83
N ILE A 21 1.76 3.13 9.37
CA ILE A 21 1.89 1.71 8.99
C ILE A 21 0.68 0.89 9.47
N ALA A 22 0.27 1.08 10.73
CA ALA A 22 -0.90 0.40 11.29
C ALA A 22 -2.23 0.88 10.63
N GLU A 23 -2.26 2.10 10.10
CA GLU A 23 -3.38 2.65 9.33
C GLU A 23 -3.42 2.07 7.92
N LEU A 24 -2.29 2.07 7.21
CA LEU A 24 -2.18 1.45 5.88
C LEU A 24 -2.48 -0.05 5.95
N GLU A 25 -2.15 -0.71 7.05
CA GLU A 25 -2.45 -2.13 7.24
C GLU A 25 -3.88 -2.39 7.67
N ARG A 26 -4.49 -1.50 8.47
CA ARG A 26 -5.94 -1.51 8.67
C ARG A 26 -6.66 -1.28 7.34
N GLU A 27 -6.17 -0.38 6.50
CA GLU A 27 -6.68 -0.10 5.17
C GLU A 27 -6.53 -1.33 4.27
N VAL A 28 -5.39 -2.05 4.28
CA VAL A 28 -5.25 -3.33 3.54
C VAL A 28 -6.20 -4.40 4.08
N GLN A 29 -6.34 -4.54 5.40
CA GLN A 29 -7.25 -5.52 5.99
C GLN A 29 -8.72 -5.17 5.74
N GLU A 30 -9.06 -3.89 5.71
CA GLU A 30 -10.38 -3.38 5.38
C GLU A 30 -10.66 -3.55 3.89
N LEU A 31 -9.71 -3.24 2.99
CA LEU A 31 -9.78 -3.49 1.54
C LEU A 31 -9.85 -4.98 1.21
N ARG A 32 -9.20 -5.86 2.00
CA ARG A 32 -9.35 -7.32 1.89
C ARG A 32 -10.71 -7.79 2.36
N ARG A 33 -11.20 -7.30 3.50
CA ARG A 33 -12.54 -7.60 4.02
C ARG A 33 -13.64 -7.10 3.08
N THR A 34 -13.41 -5.98 2.42
CA THR A 34 -14.36 -5.33 1.52
C THR A 34 -14.12 -5.66 0.04
N ASN A 35 -13.14 -6.52 -0.29
CA ASN A 35 -12.60 -6.69 -1.64
C ASN A 35 -13.70 -6.85 -2.70
N LYS A 36 -14.04 -5.69 -3.25
CA LYS A 36 -15.18 -5.45 -4.12
C LYS A 36 -14.94 -6.04 -5.50
N ALA A 37 -13.68 -6.31 -5.85
CA ALA A 37 -13.30 -6.91 -7.11
C ALA A 37 -13.80 -8.36 -7.21
N LEU A 38 -13.81 -9.13 -6.12
CA LEU A 38 -14.47 -10.44 -6.12
C LEU A 38 -15.98 -10.33 -5.98
N ARG A 39 -16.52 -9.39 -5.18
CA ARG A 39 -17.97 -9.12 -5.21
C ARG A 39 -18.46 -8.76 -6.61
N LYS A 40 -17.68 -8.09 -7.46
CA LYS A 40 -18.07 -7.81 -8.84
C LYS A 40 -18.24 -9.08 -9.71
N TYR A 41 -17.60 -10.19 -9.36
CA TYR A 41 -17.76 -11.49 -10.03
C TYR A 41 -18.66 -12.48 -9.27
N VAL A 42 -18.87 -12.25 -7.97
CA VAL A 42 -19.63 -13.11 -7.05
C VAL A 42 -21.05 -12.57 -6.83
N ASP A 43 -21.19 -11.27 -6.59
CA ASP A 43 -22.43 -10.50 -6.60
C ASP A 43 -22.60 -9.91 -8.01
N GLY A 44 -23.05 -10.72 -8.97
CA GLY A 44 -23.65 -10.16 -10.19
C GLY A 44 -24.68 -9.12 -9.76
N GLU A 45 -24.59 -7.89 -10.29
CA GLU A 45 -25.46 -6.77 -9.91
C GLU A 45 -26.90 -7.25 -9.74
N LEU A 46 -27.34 -7.35 -8.48
CA LEU A 46 -28.73 -7.49 -8.15
C LEU A 46 -29.34 -6.09 -8.21
N GLU A 47 -29.29 -5.46 -9.40
CA GLU A 47 -30.30 -4.47 -9.75
C GLU A 47 -31.52 -5.27 -10.22
N PRO A 48 -32.66 -5.24 -9.50
CA PRO A 48 -33.90 -5.71 -10.07
C PRO A 48 -34.26 -4.74 -11.20
N ASP A 49 -34.15 -5.19 -12.45
CA ASP A 49 -34.70 -4.48 -13.61
C ASP A 49 -36.21 -4.23 -13.37
N PRO A 50 -36.67 -2.99 -13.13
CA PRO A 50 -38.09 -2.70 -13.02
C PRO A 50 -38.64 -2.52 -14.44
N GLY A 51 -38.60 -3.58 -15.25
CA GLY A 51 -38.64 -3.35 -16.68
C GLY A 51 -39.02 -4.51 -17.60
N ILE A 52 -39.40 -5.68 -17.10
CA ILE A 52 -39.97 -6.73 -17.98
C ILE A 52 -41.34 -7.13 -17.48
N ALA A 53 -42.35 -6.51 -18.09
CA ALA A 53 -43.73 -6.95 -18.02
C ALA A 53 -43.84 -8.40 -18.52
N ALA A 54 -44.13 -9.33 -17.61
CA ALA A 54 -44.66 -10.63 -17.99
C ALA A 54 -46.16 -10.48 -18.33
N PRO A 55 -46.65 -11.04 -19.45
CA PRO A 55 -48.04 -10.90 -19.84
C PRO A 55 -48.92 -11.85 -19.03
N GLY A 56 -49.97 -11.24 -18.47
CA GLY A 56 -51.29 -11.76 -18.13
C GLY A 56 -51.50 -13.26 -17.94
N ARG A 57 -51.98 -13.62 -16.75
CA ARG A 57 -53.13 -14.52 -16.65
C ARG A 57 -54.04 -14.10 -15.49
N ALA A 58 -55.25 -13.74 -15.85
CA ALA A 58 -56.36 -13.44 -14.96
C ALA A 58 -56.87 -14.70 -14.27
N ALA A 59 -57.27 -14.57 -13.00
CA ALA A 59 -58.47 -15.20 -12.46
C ALA A 59 -58.85 -14.57 -11.10
N ALA A 60 -60.15 -14.36 -10.92
CA ALA A 60 -60.96 -14.08 -9.72
C ALA A 60 -60.30 -14.36 -8.35
N GLY A 61 -60.55 -13.62 -7.26
CA GLY A 61 -61.75 -12.91 -6.83
C GLY A 61 -62.03 -13.29 -5.36
N ILE A 62 -62.58 -12.35 -4.57
CA ILE A 62 -63.32 -12.51 -3.30
C ILE A 62 -62.52 -12.60 -1.96
N GLY A 63 -62.96 -11.77 -1.00
CA GLY A 63 -62.90 -12.01 0.47
C GLY A 63 -61.89 -11.12 1.23
N VAL A 64 -62.23 -9.97 1.84
CA VAL A 64 -63.10 -9.67 3.01
C VAL A 64 -62.51 -10.11 4.38
N THR A 65 -62.23 -9.07 5.21
CA THR A 65 -62.22 -8.97 6.71
C THR A 65 -61.15 -9.67 7.56
N ASN A 66 -60.42 -8.93 8.41
CA ASN A 66 -60.72 -8.57 9.83
C ASN A 66 -59.47 -8.40 10.73
N GLY A 67 -59.60 -7.52 11.75
CA GLY A 67 -58.88 -7.57 13.05
C GLY A 67 -57.62 -6.68 13.18
N VAL A 68 -57.67 -5.43 13.69
CA VAL A 68 -57.79 -4.97 15.11
C VAL A 68 -56.66 -5.54 16.01
N THR A 69 -55.70 -4.76 16.54
CA THR A 69 -55.81 -3.97 17.79
C THR A 69 -54.54 -3.11 18.04
N ASN A 70 -54.75 -1.87 18.51
CA ASN A 70 -54.10 -1.09 19.60
C ASN A 70 -52.58 -1.23 19.87
N SER A 71 -51.82 -0.21 20.29
CA SER A 71 -52.14 1.00 21.08
C SER A 71 -50.93 1.96 21.08
N VAL A 72 -51.20 3.28 21.11
CA VAL A 72 -50.71 4.30 22.10
C VAL A 72 -49.20 4.32 22.43
N THR A 73 -48.42 5.41 22.32
CA THR A 73 -48.58 6.67 23.08
C THR A 73 -47.86 7.89 22.45
N ASN A 74 -48.50 9.04 22.65
CA ASN A 74 -48.17 10.47 22.47
C ASN A 74 -46.72 10.97 22.65
N GLY A 75 -46.46 12.13 22.02
CA GLY A 75 -45.63 13.17 22.63
C GLY A 75 -45.11 14.29 21.72
N VAL A 76 -45.99 15.13 21.17
CA VAL A 76 -45.64 16.41 20.52
C VAL A 76 -45.67 17.53 21.57
N VAL A 77 -44.68 18.43 21.61
CA VAL A 77 -44.87 19.84 22.02
C VAL A 77 -43.98 20.79 21.21
N HIS A 78 -44.59 21.93 20.92
CA HIS A 78 -44.26 23.06 20.07
C HIS A 78 -43.00 23.90 20.36
N THR A 79 -42.58 24.53 19.27
CA THR A 79 -41.78 25.74 19.08
C THR A 79 -42.20 26.98 19.86
N GLY A 80 -41.24 27.83 20.23
CA GLY A 80 -41.51 29.22 20.63
C GLY A 80 -40.25 30.05 20.92
N ARG A 81 -39.83 30.86 19.93
CA ARG A 81 -39.24 32.22 19.96
C ARG A 81 -38.37 32.66 21.15
N ASN A 82 -37.21 33.28 20.85
CA ASN A 82 -36.80 34.55 21.45
C ASN A 82 -35.77 35.31 20.59
N HIS A 83 -35.96 36.63 20.47
CA HIS A 83 -35.04 37.60 19.88
C HIS A 83 -34.11 38.16 20.97
N ALA A 84 -32.83 38.40 20.63
CA ALA A 84 -32.03 39.45 21.27
C ALA A 84 -30.93 39.96 20.32
N THR A 85 -30.83 41.28 20.30
CA THR A 85 -29.98 42.20 19.52
C THR A 85 -28.50 42.22 19.96
N ALA A 86 -27.56 42.37 19.01
CA ALA A 86 -26.21 42.92 19.26
C ALA A 86 -25.62 43.58 17.99
N ALA A 87 -24.92 44.71 18.20
CA ALA A 87 -24.45 45.70 17.23
C ALA A 87 -23.19 45.29 16.42
N PRO A 88 -22.85 46.01 15.31
CA PRO A 88 -21.73 45.68 14.45
C PRO A 88 -20.46 46.46 14.82
N GLY A 89 -19.31 45.80 14.89
CA GLY A 89 -18.02 46.46 15.01
C GLY A 89 -16.87 45.51 15.30
N ARG A 90 -15.82 45.60 14.47
CA ARG A 90 -14.54 44.85 14.50
C ARG A 90 -14.53 43.52 13.74
N ALA A 91 -14.38 43.59 12.42
CA ALA A 91 -14.07 42.42 11.59
C ALA A 91 -13.02 42.68 10.50
N GLU A 92 -12.13 43.68 10.64
CA GLU A 92 -11.13 44.00 9.59
C GLU A 92 -9.65 43.84 9.97
N ASP A 93 -9.28 43.61 11.23
CA ASP A 93 -7.86 43.54 11.62
C ASP A 93 -7.27 42.11 11.77
N ALA A 94 -8.01 41.06 11.41
CA ALA A 94 -7.57 39.67 11.61
C ALA A 94 -7.13 38.92 10.33
N ARG A 95 -6.93 39.61 9.19
CA ARG A 95 -6.55 38.99 7.90
C ARG A 95 -5.10 39.20 7.47
N ARG A 96 -4.18 39.37 8.42
CA ARG A 96 -2.72 39.40 8.17
C ARG A 96 -1.97 38.30 8.92
N ALA A 97 -2.56 37.11 8.99
CA ALA A 97 -1.87 35.91 9.44
C ALA A 97 -0.92 35.42 8.33
N THR A 98 0.33 35.87 8.43
CA THR A 98 1.57 35.13 8.11
C THR A 98 1.43 33.98 7.10
N GLU A 99 1.42 34.29 5.80
CA GLU A 99 1.77 33.31 4.78
C GLU A 99 3.23 32.89 4.99
N ARG A 100 3.41 31.73 5.62
CA ARG A 100 4.70 31.08 5.77
C ARG A 100 5.16 30.66 4.37
N PRO A 101 6.35 31.09 3.90
CA PRO A 101 6.83 30.72 2.57
C PRO A 101 6.89 29.19 2.43
N PRO A 102 6.69 28.63 1.21
CA PRO A 102 6.74 27.20 0.98
C PRO A 102 8.08 26.67 1.49
N GLN A 103 7.99 25.74 2.44
CA GLN A 103 9.16 25.12 3.03
C GLN A 103 9.92 24.41 1.91
N PRO A 104 11.26 24.60 1.78
CA PRO A 104 12.03 23.91 0.75
C PRO A 104 11.75 22.40 0.85
N PRO A 105 11.74 21.67 -0.28
CA PRO A 105 11.50 20.23 -0.25
C PRO A 105 12.46 19.62 0.77
N ALA A 106 11.91 18.83 1.69
CA ALA A 106 12.71 18.16 2.72
C ALA A 106 13.92 17.51 2.04
N PRO A 107 15.14 17.65 2.61
CA PRO A 107 16.32 17.04 2.01
C PRO A 107 16.00 15.58 1.74
N ARG A 108 16.24 15.12 0.50
CA ARG A 108 16.01 13.72 0.16
C ARG A 108 16.77 12.88 1.19
N PRO A 109 16.12 11.89 1.81
CA PRO A 109 16.75 11.08 2.84
C PRO A 109 18.07 10.53 2.30
N THR A 110 19.15 10.92 2.95
CA THR A 110 20.51 10.61 2.52
C THR A 110 20.85 9.14 2.73
N VAL A 111 20.05 8.45 3.56
CA VAL A 111 20.26 7.06 3.99
C VAL A 111 19.02 6.22 3.70
N ALA A 112 19.21 5.08 3.04
CA ALA A 112 18.17 4.09 2.81
C ALA A 112 18.55 2.76 3.47
N PHE A 113 17.60 2.11 4.12
CA PHE A 113 17.74 0.80 4.72
C PHE A 113 16.93 -0.24 3.96
N ARG A 114 17.51 -1.42 3.79
CA ARG A 114 16.82 -2.58 3.24
C ARG A 114 16.73 -3.66 4.30
N ALA A 115 15.53 -3.89 4.82
CA ALA A 115 15.23 -4.77 5.93
C ALA A 115 14.27 -5.92 5.56
N LEU A 116 13.77 -5.98 4.32
CA LEU A 116 13.06 -7.15 3.80
C LEU A 116 14.07 -8.20 3.31
N GLY A 117 14.77 -8.83 4.25
CA GLY A 117 15.97 -9.64 4.04
C GLY A 117 17.10 -9.21 4.97
N PRO A 118 18.34 -9.72 4.76
CA PRO A 118 19.51 -9.28 5.52
C PRO A 118 19.67 -7.76 5.49
N ILE A 119 19.93 -7.16 6.66
CA ILE A 119 20.02 -5.71 6.79
C ILE A 119 21.16 -5.16 5.91
N GLU A 120 20.79 -4.22 5.06
CA GLU A 120 21.68 -3.39 4.25
C GLU A 120 21.38 -1.91 4.49
N ALA A 121 22.39 -1.06 4.34
CA ALA A 121 22.23 0.38 4.32
C ALA A 121 22.93 0.94 3.09
N ALA A 122 22.33 1.98 2.49
CA ALA A 122 22.91 2.76 1.43
C ALA A 122 22.96 4.23 1.82
N VAL A 123 24.10 4.89 1.61
CA VAL A 123 24.28 6.33 1.84
C VAL A 123 24.56 6.98 0.49
N GLY A 124 23.73 7.94 0.08
CA GLY A 124 23.82 8.54 -1.25
C GLY A 124 23.75 7.51 -2.39
N GLY A 125 22.96 6.44 -2.21
CA GLY A 125 22.78 5.36 -3.18
C GLY A 125 23.89 4.30 -3.19
N ARG A 126 24.92 4.41 -2.33
CA ARG A 126 26.02 3.43 -2.25
C ARG A 126 25.89 2.56 -1.00
N LEU A 127 25.96 1.24 -1.16
CA LEU A 127 25.97 0.31 -0.03
C LEU A 127 27.16 0.59 0.89
N VAL A 128 26.91 0.54 2.20
CA VAL A 128 27.91 0.78 3.23
C VAL A 128 28.12 -0.45 4.12
N GLY A 129 29.38 -0.67 4.52
CA GLY A 129 29.76 -1.79 5.39
C GLY A 129 29.26 -1.60 6.81
N LEU A 130 28.24 -2.34 7.21
CA LEU A 130 27.60 -2.25 8.53
C LEU A 130 28.38 -2.92 9.66
N GLY A 131 29.51 -3.56 9.37
CA GLY A 131 30.40 -4.17 10.35
C GLY A 131 29.93 -5.54 10.85
N ALA A 132 30.33 -5.87 12.08
CA ALA A 132 30.16 -7.19 12.69
C ALA A 132 28.68 -7.58 12.92
N PRO A 133 28.36 -8.88 13.08
CA PRO A 133 26.98 -9.36 13.24
C PRO A 133 26.17 -8.63 14.32
N LYS A 134 26.74 -8.35 15.50
CA LYS A 134 26.04 -7.62 16.57
C LYS A 134 25.74 -6.16 16.22
N GLN A 135 26.59 -5.51 15.42
CA GLN A 135 26.34 -4.15 14.92
C GLN A 135 25.22 -4.13 13.87
N ARG A 136 25.16 -5.16 13.02
CA ARG A 136 24.05 -5.36 12.06
C ARG A 136 22.74 -5.64 12.80
N ALA A 137 22.75 -6.52 13.81
CA ALA A 137 21.59 -6.81 14.65
C ALA A 137 21.07 -5.56 15.38
N LEU A 138 21.96 -4.73 15.93
CA LEU A 138 21.60 -3.42 16.50
C LEU A 138 20.84 -2.55 15.50
N LEU A 139 21.37 -2.43 14.29
CA LEU A 139 20.73 -1.61 13.27
C LEU A 139 19.38 -2.20 12.84
N ALA A 140 19.29 -3.51 12.63
CA ALA A 140 18.04 -4.18 12.27
C ALA A 140 16.95 -3.95 13.35
N LEU A 141 17.31 -4.06 14.64
CA LEU A 141 16.41 -3.76 15.76
C LEU A 141 15.94 -2.30 15.77
N LEU A 142 16.83 -1.35 15.46
CA LEU A 142 16.47 0.07 15.41
C LEU A 142 15.64 0.42 14.17
N VAL A 143 15.89 -0.25 13.04
CA VAL A 143 15.12 -0.10 11.80
C VAL A 143 13.71 -0.66 11.96
N SER A 144 13.52 -1.78 12.68
CA SER A 144 12.19 -2.33 12.95
C SER A 144 11.31 -1.38 13.77
N LYS A 145 11.92 -0.49 14.55
CA LYS A 145 11.25 0.56 15.33
C LYS A 145 11.59 1.97 14.85
N VAL A 146 11.82 2.16 13.55
CA VAL A 146 12.13 3.48 12.98
C VAL A 146 11.13 4.55 13.43
N GLY A 147 11.62 5.74 13.80
CA GLY A 147 10.79 6.81 14.37
C GLY A 147 10.39 6.60 15.84
N ARG A 148 10.74 5.49 16.49
CA ARG A 148 10.49 5.23 17.93
C ARG A 148 11.80 5.01 18.70
N PRO A 149 11.97 5.61 19.88
CA PRO A 149 13.14 5.33 20.72
C PRO A 149 13.11 3.88 21.23
N VAL A 150 14.24 3.19 21.13
CA VAL A 150 14.46 1.88 21.76
C VAL A 150 15.36 2.07 22.97
N ALA A 151 14.89 1.63 24.14
CA ALA A 151 15.61 1.78 25.40
C ALA A 151 16.89 0.94 25.40
N PHE A 152 17.91 1.42 26.12
CA PHE A 152 19.18 0.71 26.25
C PHE A 152 19.00 -0.72 26.77
N ASP A 153 18.19 -0.93 27.80
CA ASP A 153 18.00 -2.25 28.41
C ASP A 153 17.36 -3.25 27.44
N VAL A 154 16.38 -2.79 26.65
CA VAL A 154 15.77 -3.59 25.56
C VAL A 154 16.80 -3.95 24.51
N ILE A 155 17.66 -3.00 24.10
CA ILE A 155 18.71 -3.29 23.13
C ILE A 155 19.66 -4.35 23.68
N VAL A 156 20.05 -4.26 24.95
CA VAL A 156 20.95 -5.24 25.56
C VAL A 156 20.29 -6.62 25.65
N GLU A 157 19.04 -6.69 26.08
CA GLU A 157 18.28 -7.94 26.15
C GLU A 157 18.13 -8.62 24.78
N GLU A 158 17.82 -7.85 23.74
CA GLU A 158 17.59 -8.40 22.40
C GLU A 158 18.89 -8.75 21.66
N LEU A 159 19.99 -8.02 21.92
CA LEU A 159 21.27 -8.30 21.28
C LEU A 159 22.02 -9.46 21.91
N TRP A 160 21.82 -9.77 23.19
CA TRP A 160 22.56 -10.82 23.87
C TRP A 160 21.60 -11.88 24.41
N THR A 161 21.66 -13.08 23.85
CA THR A 161 20.92 -14.23 24.37
C THR A 161 21.49 -14.64 25.72
N GLY A 162 20.67 -14.61 26.77
CA GLY A 162 21.09 -14.91 28.14
C GLY A 162 21.71 -13.71 28.87
N PRO A 163 22.42 -13.92 30.00
CA PRO A 163 22.95 -12.81 30.78
C PRO A 163 23.98 -12.01 29.96
N PRO A 164 23.83 -10.69 29.83
CA PRO A 164 24.71 -9.88 29.01
C PRO A 164 26.12 -9.85 29.60
N PRO A 165 27.17 -9.75 28.75
CA PRO A 165 28.54 -9.65 29.23
C PRO A 165 28.74 -8.36 30.05
N PRO A 166 29.68 -8.34 31.01
CA PRO A 166 29.97 -7.13 31.80
C PRO A 166 30.30 -5.89 30.93
N ALA A 167 30.83 -6.12 29.72
CA ALA A 167 31.17 -5.08 28.74
C ALA A 167 30.07 -4.77 27.72
N ALA A 168 28.80 -5.20 27.94
CA ALA A 168 27.71 -4.96 26.99
C ALA A 168 27.48 -3.47 26.73
N ALA A 169 27.56 -2.63 27.78
CA ALA A 169 27.37 -1.19 27.67
C ALA A 169 28.43 -0.52 26.79
N SER A 170 29.71 -0.78 27.06
CA SER A 170 30.81 -0.23 26.27
C SER A 170 30.78 -0.74 24.82
N SER A 171 30.42 -2.01 24.61
CA SER A 171 30.25 -2.60 23.28
C SER A 171 29.13 -1.92 22.50
N LEU A 172 27.97 -1.69 23.13
CA LEU A 172 26.84 -1.00 22.49
C LEU A 172 27.21 0.44 22.10
N HIS A 173 27.90 1.18 22.97
CA HIS A 173 28.39 2.52 22.63
C HIS A 173 29.34 2.49 21.43
N ALA A 174 30.24 1.50 21.34
CA ALA A 174 31.13 1.31 20.21
C ALA A 174 30.36 1.00 18.91
N TYR A 175 29.36 0.11 18.95
CA TYR A 175 28.51 -0.19 17.80
C TYR A 175 27.77 1.06 17.31
N VAL A 176 27.19 1.85 18.22
CA VAL A 176 26.50 3.10 17.87
C VAL A 176 27.46 4.12 17.27
N ALA A 177 28.67 4.27 17.83
CA ALA A 177 29.68 5.17 17.29
C ALA A 177 30.10 4.77 15.86
N ASN A 178 30.29 3.47 15.62
CA ASN A 178 30.62 2.94 14.29
C ASN A 178 29.48 3.15 13.29
N LEU A 179 28.23 2.81 13.67
CA LEU A 179 27.06 3.04 12.82
C LEU A 179 26.92 4.52 12.46
N ARG A 180 27.07 5.44 13.42
CA ARG A 180 27.03 6.89 13.16
C ARG A 180 28.08 7.33 12.14
N ARG A 181 29.30 6.81 12.24
CA ARG A 181 30.39 7.14 11.29
C ARG A 181 30.09 6.62 9.88
N VAL A 182 29.48 5.44 9.78
CA VAL A 182 29.18 4.79 8.50
C VAL A 182 27.95 5.39 7.82
N LEU A 183 26.91 5.73 8.60
CA LEU A 183 25.66 6.29 8.09
C LEU A 183 25.76 7.79 7.79
N GLU A 184 26.68 8.50 8.46
CA GLU A 184 26.90 9.94 8.27
C GLU A 184 28.38 10.24 8.01
N PRO A 185 28.97 9.77 6.89
CA PRO A 185 30.42 9.88 6.64
C PRO A 185 30.90 11.34 6.46
N GLY A 186 30.02 12.24 6.02
CA GLY A 186 30.29 13.67 5.88
C GLY A 186 30.04 14.50 7.14
N ARG A 187 29.70 13.87 8.28
CA ARG A 187 29.39 14.60 9.51
C ARG A 187 30.65 15.23 10.09
N ALA A 188 30.60 16.55 10.32
CA ALA A 188 31.69 17.25 10.97
C ALA A 188 31.95 16.70 12.40
N PRO A 189 33.22 16.73 12.85
CA PRO A 189 33.56 16.34 14.22
C PRO A 189 32.75 17.15 15.24
N ARG A 190 32.31 16.49 16.33
CA ARG A 190 31.54 17.09 17.44
C ARG A 190 30.14 17.64 17.07
N THR A 191 29.66 17.41 15.85
CA THR A 191 28.26 17.69 15.49
C THR A 191 27.34 16.55 15.91
N GLN A 192 26.11 16.90 16.30
CA GLN A 192 25.10 15.89 16.66
C GLN A 192 24.74 15.01 15.46
N PRO A 193 24.57 13.69 15.66
CA PRO A 193 24.07 12.78 14.62
C PRO A 193 22.62 13.15 14.27
N THR A 194 22.28 13.07 12.99
CA THR A 194 20.91 13.29 12.50
C THR A 194 20.16 11.98 12.24
N VAL A 195 20.88 10.91 11.85
CA VAL A 195 20.28 9.61 11.50
C VAL A 195 20.05 8.75 12.74
N LEU A 196 21.12 8.45 13.49
CA LEU A 196 21.06 7.62 14.70
C LEU A 196 21.27 8.48 15.95
N ARG A 197 20.15 8.93 16.53
CA ARG A 197 20.11 9.90 17.62
C ARG A 197 20.09 9.21 18.97
N THR A 198 20.72 9.83 19.98
CA THR A 198 20.49 9.46 21.38
C THR A 198 19.22 10.15 21.85
N CYS A 199 18.29 9.40 22.42
CA CYS A 199 17.01 9.92 22.90
C CYS A 199 16.75 9.35 24.30
N GLY A 200 16.79 10.21 25.32
CA GLY A 200 16.70 9.78 26.72
C GLY A 200 17.77 8.75 27.07
N ARG A 201 17.34 7.59 27.59
CA ARG A 201 18.20 6.43 27.93
C ARG A 201 18.27 5.40 26.80
N GLY A 202 18.09 5.80 25.56
CA GLY A 202 18.04 4.90 24.42
C GLY A 202 18.50 5.54 23.12
N TYR A 203 18.18 4.88 22.01
CA TYR A 203 18.54 5.32 20.68
C TYR A 203 17.32 5.36 19.77
N LEU A 204 17.31 6.32 18.85
CA LEU A 204 16.24 6.56 17.90
C LEU A 204 16.85 6.65 16.50
N LEU A 205 16.29 5.90 15.56
CA LEU A 205 16.51 6.11 14.14
C LEU A 205 15.49 7.15 13.64
N ASP A 206 15.96 8.31 13.19
CA ASP A 206 15.08 9.43 12.81
C ASP A 206 14.43 9.16 11.45
N SER A 207 13.12 8.92 11.43
CA SER A 207 12.36 8.59 10.22
C SER A 207 12.39 9.70 9.16
N ARG A 208 12.69 10.94 9.54
CA ARG A 208 12.82 12.07 8.60
C ARG A 208 14.14 12.05 7.83
N ALA A 209 15.12 11.31 8.31
CA ALA A 209 16.46 11.26 7.72
C ALA A 209 16.69 9.97 6.91
N VAL A 210 15.74 9.03 6.95
CA VAL A 210 15.95 7.66 6.44
C VAL A 210 14.76 7.17 5.62
N GLU A 211 15.04 6.33 4.63
CA GLU A 211 14.02 5.49 3.98
C GLU A 211 14.17 4.05 4.41
N VAL A 212 13.07 3.32 4.50
CA VAL A 212 13.07 1.88 4.79
C VAL A 212 12.23 1.18 3.73
N ASP A 213 12.78 0.13 3.09
CA ASP A 213 12.08 -0.66 2.08
C ASP A 213 10.76 -1.27 2.60
N VAL A 214 10.66 -1.57 3.90
CA VAL A 214 9.43 -1.98 4.59
C VAL A 214 8.30 -0.98 4.37
N HIS A 215 8.57 0.33 4.49
CA HIS A 215 7.54 1.36 4.26
C HIS A 215 7.11 1.39 2.78
N ARG A 216 8.09 1.32 1.88
CA ARG A 216 7.82 1.29 0.43
C ARG A 216 7.02 0.05 0.03
N PHE A 217 7.27 -1.09 0.65
CA PHE A 217 6.49 -2.31 0.47
C PHE A 217 5.03 -2.10 0.88
N SER A 218 4.77 -1.55 2.07
CA SER A 218 3.41 -1.26 2.53
C SER A 218 2.70 -0.22 1.65
N GLU A 219 3.40 0.83 1.21
CA GLU A 219 2.87 1.85 0.29
C GLU A 219 2.46 1.25 -1.06
N ARG A 220 3.31 0.40 -1.65
CA ARG A 220 3.00 -0.29 -2.90
C ARG A 220 1.88 -1.30 -2.75
N ALA A 221 1.83 -2.02 -1.62
CA ALA A 221 0.72 -2.93 -1.33
C ALA A 221 -0.63 -2.19 -1.33
N VAL A 222 -0.71 -1.04 -0.65
CA VAL A 222 -1.90 -0.18 -0.66
C VAL A 222 -2.21 0.33 -2.06
N ALA A 223 -1.22 0.83 -2.79
CA ALA A 223 -1.42 1.32 -4.16
C ALA A 223 -1.96 0.23 -5.10
N GLY A 224 -1.50 -1.02 -4.95
CA GLY A 224 -1.98 -2.17 -5.71
C GLY A 224 -3.45 -2.49 -5.41
N TRP A 225 -3.82 -2.54 -4.13
CA TRP A 225 -5.22 -2.77 -3.74
C TRP A 225 -6.15 -1.65 -4.19
N GLN A 226 -5.73 -0.39 -4.07
CA GLN A 226 -6.50 0.75 -4.56
C GLN A 226 -6.63 0.75 -6.10
N ALA A 227 -5.62 0.25 -6.83
CA ALA A 227 -5.72 0.09 -8.28
C ALA A 227 -6.75 -0.99 -8.67
N LEU A 228 -6.82 -2.10 -7.93
CA LEU A 228 -7.87 -3.11 -8.09
C LEU A 228 -9.27 -2.54 -7.86
N ASP A 229 -9.46 -1.76 -6.78
CA ASP A 229 -10.76 -1.16 -6.46
C ASP A 229 -11.24 -0.17 -7.55
N ARG A 230 -10.29 0.53 -8.18
CA ARG A 230 -10.56 1.41 -9.34
C ARG A 230 -10.77 0.66 -10.66
N GLY A 231 -10.66 -0.66 -10.68
CA GLY A 231 -10.78 -1.47 -11.90
C GLY A 231 -9.59 -1.31 -12.86
N ASP A 232 -8.40 -1.01 -12.35
CA ASP A 232 -7.15 -0.95 -13.12
C ASP A 232 -6.20 -2.11 -12.75
N PRO A 233 -6.44 -3.30 -13.29
CA PRO A 233 -5.67 -4.49 -12.92
C PRO A 233 -4.20 -4.41 -13.38
N HIS A 234 -3.87 -3.66 -14.44
CA HIS A 234 -2.49 -3.54 -14.90
C HIS A 234 -1.64 -2.71 -13.93
N SER A 235 -2.17 -1.58 -13.45
CA SER A 235 -1.49 -0.80 -12.40
C SER A 235 -1.38 -1.61 -11.10
N ALA A 236 -2.39 -2.41 -10.77
CA ALA A 236 -2.32 -3.29 -9.61
C ALA A 236 -1.20 -4.33 -9.71
N VAL A 237 -1.08 -5.03 -10.84
CA VAL A 237 0.03 -5.98 -11.08
C VAL A 237 1.38 -5.28 -10.92
N HIS A 238 1.57 -4.11 -11.53
CA HIS A 238 2.82 -3.34 -11.43
C HIS A 238 3.18 -2.99 -9.98
N GLU A 239 2.21 -2.53 -9.18
CA GLU A 239 2.47 -2.18 -7.79
C GLU A 239 2.77 -3.40 -6.92
N PHE A 240 2.04 -4.51 -7.09
CA PHE A 240 2.31 -5.73 -6.34
C PHE A 240 3.64 -6.38 -6.73
N GLU A 241 4.00 -6.40 -8.01
CA GLU A 241 5.31 -6.87 -8.46
C GLU A 241 6.45 -6.01 -7.90
N GLY A 242 6.29 -4.68 -7.97
CA GLY A 242 7.22 -3.73 -7.38
C GLY A 242 7.37 -3.90 -5.86
N ALA A 243 6.30 -4.29 -5.16
CA ALA A 243 6.31 -4.58 -3.73
C ALA A 243 7.07 -5.89 -3.44
N LEU A 244 6.76 -6.97 -4.15
CA LEU A 244 7.39 -8.28 -3.95
C LEU A 244 8.89 -8.26 -4.28
N ALA A 245 9.30 -7.47 -5.27
CA ALA A 245 10.72 -7.30 -5.65
C ALA A 245 11.60 -6.67 -4.56
N LEU A 246 11.01 -6.05 -3.52
CA LEU A 246 11.76 -5.52 -2.38
C LEU A 246 12.26 -6.63 -1.44
N TRP A 247 11.60 -7.79 -1.45
CA TRP A 247 11.94 -8.92 -0.60
C TRP A 247 13.17 -9.67 -1.12
N ARG A 248 14.16 -9.84 -0.24
CA ARG A 248 15.42 -10.58 -0.47
C ARG A 248 15.59 -11.78 0.45
N GLY A 249 14.65 -12.00 1.36
CA GLY A 249 14.69 -13.01 2.40
C GLY A 249 13.77 -12.63 3.56
N PRO A 250 13.90 -13.32 4.72
CA PRO A 250 13.10 -13.03 5.91
C PRO A 250 13.26 -11.57 6.37
N ALA A 251 12.16 -10.94 6.75
CA ALA A 251 12.18 -9.58 7.28
C ALA A 251 13.04 -9.48 8.56
N TYR A 252 13.84 -8.43 8.67
CA TYR A 252 14.75 -8.17 9.79
C TYR A 252 15.64 -9.36 10.14
N ALA A 253 16.23 -10.03 9.14
CA ALA A 253 16.86 -11.35 9.26
C ALA A 253 17.85 -11.50 10.46
N GLU A 254 18.55 -10.44 10.86
CA GLU A 254 19.50 -10.48 11.98
C GLU A 254 18.85 -10.62 13.36
N VAL A 255 17.57 -10.27 13.47
CA VAL A 255 16.81 -10.20 14.72
C VAL A 255 15.40 -10.81 14.58
N ALA A 256 15.16 -11.62 13.55
CA ALA A 256 13.83 -12.13 13.24
C ALA A 256 13.21 -12.97 14.37
N ASP A 257 14.05 -13.74 15.08
CA ASP A 257 13.62 -14.65 16.15
C ASP A 257 13.48 -13.97 17.52
N THR A 258 13.88 -12.71 17.63
CA THR A 258 13.87 -12.02 18.92
C THR A 258 12.45 -11.64 19.34
N ALA A 259 12.16 -11.69 20.64
CA ALA A 259 10.79 -11.52 21.14
C ALA A 259 10.20 -10.14 20.78
N TYR A 260 11.05 -9.11 20.70
CA TYR A 260 10.63 -7.74 20.42
C TYR A 260 10.32 -7.46 18.95
N VAL A 261 10.89 -8.24 18.01
CA VAL A 261 10.75 -8.04 16.55
C VAL A 261 9.87 -9.11 15.89
N ARG A 262 9.79 -10.32 16.46
CA ARG A 262 8.97 -11.43 15.94
C ARG A 262 7.52 -11.04 15.57
N PRO A 263 6.79 -10.22 16.35
CA PRO A 263 5.45 -9.78 15.95
C PRO A 263 5.43 -8.96 14.65
N ASP A 264 6.45 -8.11 14.41
CA ASP A 264 6.55 -7.33 13.18
C ASP A 264 6.91 -8.20 11.98
N VAL A 265 7.78 -9.21 12.18
CA VAL A 265 8.12 -10.19 11.13
C VAL A 265 6.87 -10.95 10.69
N ALA A 266 6.13 -11.54 11.65
CA ALA A 266 4.90 -12.27 11.35
C ALA A 266 3.88 -11.40 10.60
N ARG A 267 3.72 -10.14 11.04
CA ARG A 267 2.84 -9.18 10.40
C ARG A 267 3.26 -8.83 8.97
N LEU A 268 4.56 -8.69 8.70
CA LEU A 268 5.08 -8.41 7.36
C LEU A 268 4.96 -9.60 6.42
N GLU A 269 5.21 -10.82 6.91
CA GLU A 269 4.99 -12.04 6.13
C GLU A 269 3.50 -12.20 5.77
N GLU A 270 2.58 -11.95 6.70
CA GLU A 270 1.15 -11.94 6.38
C GLU A 270 0.74 -10.91 5.33
N LEU A 271 1.36 -9.72 5.37
CA LEU A 271 1.17 -8.71 4.33
C LEU A 271 1.78 -9.14 2.99
N ARG A 272 2.91 -9.87 2.99
CA ARG A 272 3.51 -10.44 1.79
C ARG A 272 2.60 -11.46 1.14
N LEU A 273 2.03 -12.38 1.92
CA LEU A 273 1.07 -13.37 1.42
C LEU A 273 -0.16 -12.69 0.82
N SER A 274 -0.64 -11.62 1.47
CA SER A 274 -1.70 -10.75 0.93
C SER A 274 -1.35 -10.15 -0.43
N VAL A 275 -0.13 -9.64 -0.59
CA VAL A 275 0.34 -9.05 -1.85
C VAL A 275 0.44 -10.08 -2.97
N VAL A 276 0.86 -11.31 -2.67
CA VAL A 276 0.86 -12.42 -3.66
C VAL A 276 -0.58 -12.71 -4.11
N GLU A 277 -1.50 -12.88 -3.18
CA GLU A 277 -2.93 -13.08 -3.50
C GLU A 277 -3.51 -11.89 -4.31
N GLY A 278 -3.14 -10.66 -3.95
CA GLY A 278 -3.56 -9.44 -4.66
C GLY A 278 -3.02 -9.39 -6.10
N ARG A 279 -1.76 -9.78 -6.31
CA ARG A 279 -1.17 -9.91 -7.64
C ARG A 279 -1.92 -10.93 -8.48
N CYS A 280 -2.21 -12.11 -7.93
CA CYS A 280 -2.96 -13.16 -8.63
C CYS A 280 -4.39 -12.70 -8.96
N ALA A 281 -5.07 -12.02 -8.03
CA ALA A 281 -6.38 -11.43 -8.31
C ALA A 281 -6.33 -10.39 -9.44
N ALA A 282 -5.27 -9.57 -9.50
CA ALA A 282 -5.05 -8.62 -10.58
C ALA A 282 -4.75 -9.29 -11.92
N LEU A 283 -3.97 -10.38 -11.94
CA LEU A 283 -3.74 -11.20 -13.13
C LEU A 283 -5.05 -11.80 -13.66
N LEU A 284 -5.90 -12.32 -12.78
CA LEU A 284 -7.22 -12.84 -13.16
C LEU A 284 -8.15 -11.77 -13.73
N ALA A 285 -8.13 -10.57 -13.16
CA ALA A 285 -8.89 -9.44 -13.69
C ALA A 285 -8.34 -8.97 -15.05
N ALA A 286 -7.03 -9.05 -15.28
CA ALA A 286 -6.39 -8.73 -16.55
C ALA A 286 -6.52 -9.81 -17.64
N GLY A 287 -7.11 -10.98 -17.33
CA GLY A 287 -7.23 -12.09 -18.29
C GLY A 287 -6.00 -13.01 -18.35
N ALA A 288 -5.01 -12.81 -17.48
CA ALA A 288 -3.76 -13.59 -17.45
C ALA A 288 -3.90 -14.85 -16.60
N HIS A 289 -4.86 -15.73 -16.94
CA HIS A 289 -5.27 -16.87 -16.12
C HIS A 289 -4.15 -17.90 -15.92
N GLU A 290 -3.46 -18.29 -16.99
CA GLU A 290 -2.39 -19.30 -16.92
C GLU A 290 -1.21 -18.87 -16.05
N ILE A 291 -0.88 -17.57 -16.05
CA ILE A 291 0.16 -17.02 -15.18
C ILE A 291 -0.29 -17.11 -13.71
N ALA A 292 -1.56 -16.77 -13.44
CA ALA A 292 -2.12 -16.87 -12.10
C ALA A 292 -2.17 -18.33 -11.61
N VAL A 293 -2.53 -19.30 -12.48
CA VAL A 293 -2.55 -20.73 -12.13
C VAL A 293 -1.17 -21.19 -11.63
N ALA A 294 -0.11 -20.95 -12.40
CA ALA A 294 1.23 -21.43 -12.05
C ALA A 294 1.72 -20.89 -10.70
N GLU A 295 1.43 -19.62 -10.40
CA GLU A 295 1.80 -18.99 -9.12
C GLU A 295 0.92 -19.47 -7.96
N LEU A 296 -0.38 -19.60 -8.18
CA LEU A 296 -1.33 -20.03 -7.16
C LEU A 296 -1.19 -21.50 -6.80
N GLU A 297 -0.79 -22.36 -7.74
CA GLU A 297 -0.48 -23.77 -7.46
C GLU A 297 0.63 -23.88 -6.39
N ALA A 298 1.74 -23.16 -6.57
CA ALA A 298 2.82 -23.11 -5.58
C ALA A 298 2.36 -22.47 -4.26
N PHE A 299 1.63 -21.35 -4.34
CA PHE A 299 1.14 -20.65 -3.15
C PHE A 299 0.21 -21.52 -2.28
N VAL A 300 -0.74 -22.23 -2.90
CA VAL A 300 -1.69 -23.09 -2.18
C VAL A 300 -1.02 -24.35 -1.63
N GLN A 301 0.04 -24.84 -2.27
CA GLN A 301 0.84 -25.92 -1.71
C GLN A 301 1.54 -25.50 -0.41
N ASP A 302 2.13 -24.31 -0.38
CA ASP A 302 2.82 -23.78 0.81
C ASP A 302 1.85 -23.27 1.89
N HIS A 303 0.66 -22.82 1.48
CA HIS A 303 -0.33 -22.19 2.37
C HIS A 303 -1.74 -22.79 2.20
N PRO A 304 -1.93 -24.10 2.43
CA PRO A 304 -3.17 -24.81 2.09
C PRO A 304 -4.40 -24.38 2.90
N LEU A 305 -4.21 -23.72 4.03
CA LEU A 305 -5.29 -23.19 4.88
C LEU A 305 -5.72 -21.76 4.50
N ARG A 306 -5.07 -21.13 3.51
CA ARG A 306 -5.47 -19.82 3.01
C ARG A 306 -6.55 -19.96 1.96
N GLU A 307 -7.80 -20.00 2.43
CA GLU A 307 -9.00 -20.16 1.60
C GLU A 307 -9.05 -19.21 0.40
N TYR A 308 -8.62 -17.96 0.57
CA TYR A 308 -8.61 -16.98 -0.51
C TYR A 308 -7.67 -17.36 -1.67
N GLY A 309 -6.50 -17.93 -1.36
CA GLY A 309 -5.60 -18.48 -2.38
C GLY A 309 -6.24 -19.67 -3.13
N CYS A 310 -6.94 -20.54 -2.40
CA CYS A 310 -7.68 -21.67 -2.99
C CYS A 310 -8.84 -21.19 -3.88
N GLU A 311 -9.58 -20.17 -3.46
CA GLU A 311 -10.64 -19.53 -4.27
C GLU A 311 -10.08 -18.96 -5.58
N LEU A 312 -8.99 -18.19 -5.49
CA LEU A 312 -8.32 -17.65 -6.68
C LEU A 312 -7.82 -18.76 -7.60
N LEU A 313 -7.25 -19.84 -7.06
CA LEU A 313 -6.77 -20.97 -7.87
C LEU A 313 -7.92 -21.69 -8.56
N GLY A 314 -9.01 -21.96 -7.85
CA GLY A 314 -10.22 -22.55 -8.42
C GLY A 314 -10.79 -21.70 -9.56
N LEU A 315 -10.89 -20.38 -9.36
CA LEU A 315 -11.34 -19.46 -10.40
C LEU A 315 -10.38 -19.42 -11.60
N ALA A 316 -9.08 -19.41 -11.36
CA ALA A 316 -8.05 -19.41 -12.40
C ALA A 316 -8.14 -20.66 -13.28
N LEU A 317 -8.22 -21.83 -12.64
CA LEU A 317 -8.36 -23.13 -13.30
C LEU A 317 -9.67 -23.22 -14.10
N TYR A 318 -10.79 -22.77 -13.54
CA TYR A 318 -12.06 -22.74 -14.25
C TYR A 318 -11.98 -21.87 -15.51
N ARG A 319 -11.43 -20.65 -15.41
CA ARG A 319 -11.26 -19.74 -16.55
C ARG A 319 -10.25 -20.24 -17.59
N ALA A 320 -9.32 -21.11 -17.20
CA ALA A 320 -8.43 -21.83 -18.08
C ALA A 320 -9.07 -23.09 -18.73
N GLY A 321 -10.36 -23.36 -18.47
CA GLY A 321 -11.07 -24.54 -18.99
C GLY A 321 -10.81 -25.83 -18.22
N ARG A 322 -10.13 -25.76 -17.07
CA ARG A 322 -9.77 -26.90 -16.20
C ARG A 322 -10.77 -27.08 -15.06
N GLN A 323 -12.07 -27.24 -15.38
CA GLN A 323 -13.16 -27.31 -14.40
C GLN A 323 -12.96 -28.43 -13.35
N VAL A 324 -12.51 -29.61 -13.77
CA VAL A 324 -12.28 -30.75 -12.87
C VAL A 324 -11.23 -30.41 -11.82
N ASP A 325 -10.12 -29.78 -12.24
CA ASP A 325 -9.05 -29.37 -11.34
C ASP A 325 -9.52 -28.26 -10.39
N ALA A 326 -10.32 -27.31 -10.89
CA ALA A 326 -10.90 -26.25 -10.07
C ALA A 326 -11.72 -26.82 -8.90
N LEU A 327 -12.65 -27.74 -9.19
CA LEU A 327 -13.46 -28.40 -8.15
C LEU A 327 -12.59 -29.26 -7.21
N ALA A 328 -11.56 -29.91 -7.71
CA ALA A 328 -10.65 -30.72 -6.91
C ALA A 328 -9.88 -29.87 -5.88
N VAL A 329 -9.43 -28.67 -6.25
CA VAL A 329 -8.76 -27.73 -5.35
C VAL A 329 -9.70 -27.30 -4.22
N LEU A 330 -10.92 -26.84 -4.55
CA LEU A 330 -11.89 -26.36 -3.57
C LEU A 330 -12.28 -27.46 -2.57
N ARG A 331 -12.64 -28.65 -3.06
CA ARG A 331 -13.01 -29.79 -2.20
C ARG A 331 -11.86 -30.29 -1.34
N THR A 332 -10.62 -30.19 -1.82
CA THR A 332 -9.45 -30.57 -1.03
C THR A 332 -9.21 -29.59 0.11
N ASN A 333 -9.35 -28.28 -0.15
CA ASN A 333 -9.28 -27.27 0.90
C ASN A 333 -10.41 -27.45 1.94
N GLN A 334 -11.66 -27.64 1.52
CA GLN A 334 -12.79 -27.89 2.44
C GLN A 334 -12.56 -29.10 3.35
N ARG A 335 -12.09 -30.22 2.79
CA ARG A 335 -11.76 -31.42 3.58
C ARG A 335 -10.66 -31.14 4.60
N ARG A 336 -9.63 -30.37 4.24
CA ARG A 336 -8.56 -29.97 5.17
C ARG A 336 -9.08 -29.10 6.30
N LEU A 337 -9.90 -28.10 6.01
CA LEU A 337 -10.50 -27.25 7.05
C LEU A 337 -11.32 -28.07 8.06
N ALA A 338 -12.15 -28.98 7.56
CA ALA A 338 -12.94 -29.87 8.40
C ALA A 338 -12.06 -30.84 9.22
N GLN A 339 -11.02 -31.42 8.63
CA GLN A 339 -10.19 -32.44 9.27
C GLN A 339 -9.13 -31.86 10.23
N GLU A 340 -8.49 -30.76 9.84
CA GLU A 340 -7.36 -30.17 10.59
C GLU A 340 -7.83 -29.14 11.63
N LEU A 341 -8.91 -28.40 11.34
CA LEU A 341 -9.39 -27.30 12.19
C LEU A 341 -10.82 -27.52 12.75
N GLY A 342 -11.59 -28.45 12.18
CA GLY A 342 -12.98 -28.67 12.59
C GLY A 342 -13.91 -27.50 12.27
N ILE A 343 -13.57 -26.71 11.25
CA ILE A 343 -14.35 -25.54 10.83
C ILE A 343 -14.93 -25.72 9.43
N ASP A 344 -16.07 -25.09 9.20
CA ASP A 344 -16.69 -24.99 7.88
C ASP A 344 -15.97 -23.94 7.00
N PRO A 345 -15.92 -24.14 5.67
CA PRO A 345 -15.35 -23.18 4.73
C PRO A 345 -16.14 -21.87 4.70
N ARG A 346 -15.49 -20.78 4.29
CA ARG A 346 -16.13 -19.48 4.09
C ARG A 346 -17.24 -19.56 3.03
N PRO A 347 -18.31 -18.75 3.16
CA PRO A 347 -19.39 -18.70 2.17
C PRO A 347 -18.92 -18.40 0.74
N ALA A 348 -17.87 -17.59 0.59
CA ALA A 348 -17.29 -17.26 -0.73
C ALA A 348 -16.75 -18.51 -1.45
N LEU A 349 -16.10 -19.43 -0.71
CA LEU A 349 -15.57 -20.66 -1.27
C LEU A 349 -16.69 -21.62 -1.68
N GLN A 350 -17.73 -21.75 -0.86
CA GLN A 350 -18.92 -22.55 -1.16
C GLN A 350 -19.66 -22.02 -2.39
N LEU A 351 -19.86 -20.71 -2.46
CA LEU A 351 -20.52 -20.04 -3.58
C LEU A 351 -19.75 -20.20 -4.89
N LEU A 352 -18.42 -20.12 -4.86
CA LEU A 352 -17.59 -20.37 -6.03
C LEU A 352 -17.75 -21.81 -6.54
N GLU A 353 -17.77 -22.81 -5.64
CA GLU A 353 -17.99 -24.21 -6.05
C GLU A 353 -19.36 -24.38 -6.74
N GLU A 354 -20.41 -23.81 -6.15
CA GLU A 354 -21.76 -23.83 -6.74
C GLU A 354 -21.80 -23.15 -8.12
N GLN A 355 -21.18 -21.98 -8.24
CA GLN A 355 -21.10 -21.24 -9.51
C GLN A 355 -20.34 -22.03 -10.59
N ILE A 356 -19.27 -22.75 -10.22
CA ILE A 356 -18.51 -23.60 -11.13
C ILE A 356 -19.34 -24.80 -11.59
N LEU A 357 -20.10 -25.44 -10.70
CA LEU A 357 -20.99 -26.56 -11.04
C LEU A 357 -22.13 -26.13 -11.98
N ASN A 358 -22.64 -24.92 -11.79
CA ASN A 358 -23.76 -24.36 -12.56
C ASN A 358 -23.33 -23.60 -13.81
N HIS A 359 -22.03 -23.54 -14.13
CA HIS A 359 -21.48 -22.73 -15.22
C HIS A 359 -21.97 -21.28 -15.22
N ALA A 360 -21.95 -20.64 -14.03
CA ALA A 360 -22.51 -19.32 -13.86
C ALA A 360 -21.85 -18.29 -14.81
N PRO A 361 -22.63 -17.53 -15.61
CA PRO A 361 -22.08 -16.52 -16.54
C PRO A 361 -21.28 -15.40 -15.87
N SER A 362 -21.40 -15.24 -14.54
CA SER A 362 -20.60 -14.29 -13.76
C SER A 362 -19.13 -14.70 -13.63
N LEU A 363 -18.82 -15.98 -13.81
CA LEU A 363 -17.45 -16.49 -13.80
C LEU A 363 -16.70 -16.21 -15.10
N ASP A 364 -17.41 -15.99 -16.20
CA ASP A 364 -16.81 -15.69 -17.50
C ASP A 364 -15.98 -14.42 -17.42
N TRP A 365 -14.74 -14.49 -17.89
CA TRP A 365 -13.91 -13.30 -17.95
C TRP A 365 -14.45 -12.35 -19.03
N ARG A 366 -14.64 -11.09 -18.63
CA ARG A 366 -14.96 -9.99 -19.55
C ARG A 366 -13.84 -8.97 -19.48
N PRO A 367 -13.30 -8.51 -20.62
CA PRO A 367 -12.29 -7.46 -20.63
C PRO A 367 -12.83 -6.24 -19.88
N HIS A 368 -12.10 -5.77 -18.87
CA HIS A 368 -12.43 -4.48 -18.26
C HIS A 368 -12.21 -3.40 -19.31
N PRO A 369 -13.22 -2.54 -19.61
CA PRO A 369 -13.00 -1.41 -20.47
C PRO A 369 -11.93 -0.55 -19.81
N ARG A 370 -10.74 -0.53 -20.41
CA ARG A 370 -9.60 0.26 -19.94
C ARG A 370 -10.12 1.67 -19.77
N ALA A 371 -10.15 2.18 -18.53
CA ALA A 371 -10.57 3.55 -18.26
C ALA A 371 -9.70 4.44 -19.14
N ALA A 372 -10.29 4.95 -20.23
CA ALA A 372 -9.56 5.73 -21.21
C ALA A 372 -8.99 6.92 -20.44
N THR A 373 -7.67 6.94 -20.25
CA THR A 373 -6.97 8.08 -19.69
C THR A 373 -7.29 9.24 -20.62
N LYS A 374 -8.19 10.12 -20.16
CA LYS A 374 -8.58 11.33 -20.88
C LYS A 374 -7.26 12.02 -21.25
N PRO A 375 -6.94 12.21 -22.54
CA PRO A 375 -5.65 12.74 -22.93
C PRO A 375 -5.46 14.06 -22.18
N ALA A 376 -4.36 14.16 -21.44
CA ALA A 376 -4.03 15.35 -20.69
C ALA A 376 -4.15 16.55 -21.63
N ARG A 377 -5.05 17.48 -21.29
CA ARG A 377 -5.27 18.71 -22.04
C ARG A 377 -3.91 19.40 -22.13
N ARG A 378 -3.29 19.40 -23.33
CA ARG A 378 -2.07 20.17 -23.59
C ARG A 378 -2.34 21.59 -23.08
N PRO A 379 -1.48 22.17 -22.22
CA PRO A 379 -1.66 23.55 -21.80
C PRO A 379 -1.68 24.40 -23.06
N ALA A 380 -2.77 25.16 -23.24
CA ALA A 380 -2.88 26.11 -24.33
C ALA A 380 -1.69 27.07 -24.22
N THR A 381 -0.83 27.08 -25.23
CA THR A 381 0.18 28.12 -25.42
C THR A 381 -0.56 29.45 -25.47
N VAL A 382 -0.44 30.24 -24.40
CA VAL A 382 -0.85 31.63 -24.38
C VAL A 382 0.06 32.36 -25.37
N PRO A 383 -0.45 32.98 -26.45
CA PRO A 383 0.39 33.77 -27.32
C PRO A 383 0.89 34.98 -26.54
N ASP A 384 2.21 35.10 -26.44
CA ASP A 384 2.90 36.23 -25.82
C ASP A 384 2.55 37.52 -26.58
N ARG A 385 1.63 38.30 -26.02
CA ARG A 385 1.38 39.68 -26.44
C ARG A 385 2.15 40.62 -25.52
N ARG A 386 3.46 40.73 -25.73
CA ARG A 386 4.21 41.91 -25.32
C ARG A 386 5.16 42.38 -26.41
N GLY A 387 4.85 43.57 -26.93
CA GLY A 387 5.86 44.59 -27.15
C GLY A 387 6.55 44.60 -28.51
N LEU A 388 5.88 45.20 -29.48
CA LEU A 388 6.50 45.90 -30.60
C LEU A 388 7.55 46.90 -30.10
N HIS A 389 8.81 46.80 -30.54
CA HIS A 389 9.65 47.90 -31.07
C HIS A 389 11.11 47.43 -31.29
N TRP A 390 11.57 47.39 -32.54
CA TRP A 390 12.45 48.41 -33.13
C TRP A 390 12.96 47.90 -34.49
N SER A 391 13.07 48.83 -35.43
CA SER A 391 13.40 48.64 -36.83
C SER A 391 14.90 48.70 -37.10
N ALA A 392 15.44 47.78 -37.90
CA ALA A 392 16.58 48.10 -38.75
C ALA A 392 16.56 47.28 -40.05
N ARG A 393 16.36 48.01 -41.15
CA ARG A 393 16.58 47.56 -42.54
C ARG A 393 17.98 46.98 -42.70
N ARG A 394 18.08 45.91 -43.49
CA ARG A 394 18.97 45.81 -44.67
C ARG A 394 18.53 44.60 -45.51
N GLN A 395 17.99 44.88 -46.69
CA GLN A 395 17.91 43.91 -47.79
C GLN A 395 19.30 43.72 -48.41
N PRO A 396 19.54 42.53 -49.01
CA PRO A 396 20.10 42.47 -50.36
C PRO A 396 19.17 41.69 -51.33
N PRO A 397 19.39 41.80 -52.66
CA PRO A 397 18.34 41.73 -53.67
C PRO A 397 18.07 40.32 -54.23
N PRO A 398 17.01 40.14 -55.04
CA PRO A 398 16.62 38.86 -55.61
C PRO A 398 16.94 38.76 -57.11
N HIS A 399 17.74 37.79 -57.53
CA HIS A 399 17.78 37.29 -58.92
C HIS A 399 18.29 35.84 -58.82
N GLY A 400 17.75 34.80 -59.47
CA GLY A 400 16.76 34.67 -60.52
C GLY A 400 17.03 33.31 -61.19
N LEU A 401 15.95 32.62 -61.57
CA LEU A 401 15.89 31.54 -62.57
C LEU A 401 16.68 30.21 -62.37
N LEU A 402 15.88 29.13 -62.26
CA LEU A 402 16.13 27.73 -62.65
C LEU A 402 16.84 27.60 -64.02
N PRO A 403 17.54 26.50 -64.41
CA PRO A 403 16.94 25.14 -64.41
C PRO A 403 17.88 23.89 -64.35
N ARG A 404 17.20 22.74 -64.16
CA ARG A 404 17.46 21.35 -64.67
C ARG A 404 18.87 20.76 -64.64
N GLY A 405 18.96 19.53 -64.12
CA GLY A 405 20.01 18.57 -64.45
C GLY A 405 19.97 17.31 -63.60
N ASP A 406 19.54 16.21 -64.21
CA ASP A 406 19.54 14.83 -63.71
C ASP A 406 20.94 14.27 -63.40
N PHE A 407 20.96 13.04 -62.87
CA PHE A 407 22.08 12.06 -62.79
C PHE A 407 23.04 12.27 -61.58
N LEU A 408 23.43 11.29 -60.75
CA LEU A 408 23.53 9.83 -60.88
C LEU A 408 23.58 9.16 -59.48
N ARG A 409 23.34 7.85 -59.52
CA ARG A 409 23.21 6.87 -58.44
C ARG A 409 24.56 6.18 -58.15
N ALA A 410 24.75 5.77 -56.88
CA ALA A 410 25.54 4.61 -56.38
C ALA A 410 27.09 4.73 -56.30
N PRO A 411 27.83 3.81 -55.61
CA PRO A 411 27.43 2.82 -54.58
C PRO A 411 28.33 2.75 -53.32
N LEU A 412 27.89 1.94 -52.35
CA LEU A 412 28.65 1.28 -51.28
C LEU A 412 29.86 0.46 -51.81
N PRO A 413 30.92 0.25 -51.00
CA PRO A 413 31.81 -0.89 -51.17
C PRO A 413 31.49 -2.03 -50.19
N ALA A 414 31.60 -3.25 -50.71
CA ALA A 414 31.59 -4.52 -49.98
C ALA A 414 33.02 -4.92 -49.55
N GLU A 415 33.07 -5.58 -48.39
CA GLU A 415 33.97 -6.65 -47.92
C GLU A 415 35.50 -6.53 -48.06
N LEU A 416 36.17 -6.67 -46.90
CA LEU A 416 37.04 -7.82 -46.58
C LEU A 416 36.97 -8.11 -45.08
#